data_AF-A0A935Z669-F1
#
_entry.id   AF-A0A935Z669-F1
#
_cell.length_a   1.000
_cell.length_b   1.000
_cell.length_c   1.000
_cell.angle_alpha   90.00
_cell.angle_beta   90.00
_cell.angle_gamma   90.00
#
_symmetry.space_group_name_H-M   'P 1'
#
loop_
_entity.id
_entity.type
_entity.pdbx_description
1 polymer ?
#
loop_
_entity_poly.entity_id
_entity_poly.type
_entity_poly.pdbx_seq_one_letter_code
_entity_poly.pdbx_strand_id
1 'polypeptide(L)'
;MARQGLAATLSVGLVALVAAACSAEEIVEKTPVDAFCEAMGGVAAKCQGGCEDTLRRDCGGVAENLTQAAMQRATDCFLSGRCADVCLSKALVDLPRSSAKDAIRDAYCGTCAKGQSDCQASFFSPQTPSSQGGPGAPLLPYADTASARVVADCASLEGCQLGFSACALDATKRGMQGLASESAECLVRGLFEEGETKRAPDGGAIVVTCTPGNCAGCCRDDLCLAGTGKDACGKGGGTCETCTGTATCEASACKVPCGPDTCAGCCAGNTCVEGNEKGACGKGGLACTACGSSFVCSEGSCVDTSCKATCAGCCAGSTCLGGTSGSACGKAGNACVDCGKGRTCSATGCALDTNALFDVVLQSAVVPVLNKQGAAWDPFGGLPDPYGKAFSSLGAASHSGTTRLLTDTAAPQWAETLLRDVPARELLNSFSLELWDDDYDSDDVIGGCAVRLEAAMFDGSLRTARCAATPSGVELQVTFRLVAK
;
A
#
# COMPACT_ATOMS: atom_id res chain seq x y z
N MET A 1 -17.29 81.55 -32.49
CA MET A 1 -16.23 80.82 -33.24
C MET A 1 -16.77 79.46 -33.61
N ALA A 2 -16.48 79.02 -34.83
CA ALA A 2 -17.20 78.01 -35.58
C ALA A 2 -16.91 76.55 -35.16
N ARG A 3 -17.81 75.69 -35.65
CA ARG A 3 -17.97 74.24 -35.59
C ARG A 3 -16.84 73.40 -36.24
N GLN A 4 -16.75 72.15 -35.74
CA GLN A 4 -16.61 70.83 -36.44
C GLN A 4 -15.25 70.17 -36.74
N GLY A 5 -15.24 68.83 -36.51
CA GLY A 5 -14.32 67.80 -37.07
C GLY A 5 -13.84 66.78 -36.03
N LEU A 6 -14.61 65.76 -35.60
CA LEU A 6 -14.79 64.39 -36.15
C LEU A 6 -13.51 63.54 -36.35
N ALA A 7 -13.37 62.46 -35.55
CA ALA A 7 -12.80 61.13 -35.84
C ALA A 7 -12.39 60.45 -34.51
N ALA A 8 -12.50 59.15 -34.25
CA ALA A 8 -13.22 58.02 -34.82
C ALA A 8 -13.21 56.95 -33.71
N THR A 9 -14.36 56.37 -33.40
CA THR A 9 -14.52 55.25 -32.47
C THR A 9 -14.12 53.94 -33.14
N LEU A 10 -13.18 53.21 -32.55
CA LEU A 10 -12.99 51.78 -32.83
C LEU A 10 -13.16 50.98 -31.54
N SER A 11 -14.27 50.26 -31.49
CA SER A 11 -14.65 49.26 -30.50
C SER A 11 -13.73 48.03 -30.58
N VAL A 12 -13.06 47.68 -29.49
CA VAL A 12 -12.48 46.35 -29.30
C VAL A 12 -13.33 45.59 -28.30
N GLY A 13 -13.85 44.46 -28.78
CA GLY A 13 -14.77 43.58 -28.07
C GLY A 13 -14.16 42.92 -26.84
N LEU A 14 -15.04 42.76 -25.86
CA LEU A 14 -14.90 42.00 -24.64
C LEU A 14 -14.71 40.51 -24.98
N VAL A 15 -13.50 39.97 -24.75
CA VAL A 15 -13.30 38.52 -24.59
C VAL A 15 -12.96 38.30 -23.12
N ALA A 16 -13.98 37.97 -22.33
CA ALA A 16 -13.81 37.48 -20.98
C ALA A 16 -13.26 36.05 -21.04
N LEU A 17 -11.93 35.92 -20.96
CA LEU A 17 -11.27 34.66 -20.62
C LEU A 17 -11.46 34.43 -19.12
N VAL A 18 -12.25 33.41 -18.78
CA VAL A 18 -12.30 32.83 -17.44
C VAL A 18 -10.96 32.14 -17.21
N ALA A 19 -10.00 32.86 -16.65
CA ALA A 19 -8.82 32.26 -16.03
C ALA A 19 -9.25 31.77 -14.63
N ALA A 20 -9.60 30.49 -14.53
CA ALA A 20 -9.62 29.82 -13.24
C ALA A 20 -8.18 29.83 -12.72
N ALA A 21 -7.94 30.61 -11.66
CA ALA A 21 -6.70 30.57 -10.91
C ALA A 21 -6.57 29.19 -10.26
N CYS A 22 -5.86 28.26 -10.91
CA CYS A 22 -5.14 27.22 -10.19
C CYS A 22 -3.91 27.91 -9.60
N SER A 23 -4.00 28.31 -8.33
CA SER A 23 -2.77 28.51 -7.55
C SER A 23 -2.09 27.16 -7.50
N ALA A 24 -0.94 27.04 -8.16
CA ALA A 24 -0.03 25.96 -7.88
C ALA A 24 0.44 26.17 -6.43
N GLU A 25 -0.11 25.38 -5.51
CA GLU A 25 0.52 25.20 -4.21
C GLU A 25 1.89 24.59 -4.49
N GLU A 26 2.92 25.37 -4.25
CA GLU A 26 4.30 24.89 -4.22
C GLU A 26 4.32 23.74 -3.20
N ILE A 27 4.60 22.51 -3.65
CA ILE A 27 4.79 21.37 -2.75
C ILE A 27 6.10 21.66 -2.02
N VAL A 28 6.02 22.38 -0.90
CA VAL A 28 7.15 22.54 0.01
C VAL A 28 7.40 21.16 0.59
N GLU A 29 8.48 20.52 0.14
CA GLU A 29 8.94 19.25 0.69
C GLU A 29 9.24 19.48 2.18
N LYS A 30 8.41 18.88 3.05
CA LYS A 30 8.54 19.03 4.50
C LYS A 30 9.87 18.43 4.95
N THR A 31 10.58 19.13 5.83
CA THR A 31 11.82 18.57 6.38
C THR A 31 11.49 17.34 7.24
N PRO A 32 12.44 16.41 7.45
CA PRO A 32 12.23 15.26 8.34
C PRO A 32 11.79 15.65 9.77
N VAL A 33 12.25 16.80 10.25
CA VAL A 33 11.87 17.37 11.56
C VAL A 33 10.42 17.84 11.55
N ASP A 34 9.98 18.52 10.48
CA ASP A 34 8.59 18.98 10.35
C ASP A 34 7.63 17.79 10.28
N ALA A 35 7.97 16.76 9.48
CA ALA A 35 7.17 15.54 9.37
C ALA A 35 7.05 14.79 10.71
N PHE A 36 8.16 14.70 11.44
CA PHE A 36 8.20 14.09 12.78
C PHE A 36 7.33 14.85 13.79
N CYS A 37 7.47 16.18 13.85
CA CYS A 37 6.71 16.99 14.81
C CYS A 37 5.23 17.09 14.48
N GLU A 38 4.86 17.10 13.21
CA GLU A 38 3.47 17.04 12.78
C GLU A 38 2.82 15.70 13.15
N ALA A 39 3.52 14.59 12.91
CA ALA A 39 3.02 13.25 13.27
C ALA A 39 2.88 13.09 14.79
N MET A 40 3.86 13.56 15.57
CA MET A 40 3.79 13.58 17.04
C MET A 40 2.63 14.47 17.55
N GLY A 41 2.40 15.61 16.89
CA GLY A 41 1.27 16.49 17.19
C GLY A 41 -0.10 15.86 16.91
N GLY A 42 -0.21 15.05 15.84
CA GLY A 42 -1.44 14.39 15.42
C GLY A 42 -1.95 13.31 16.39
N VAL A 43 -1.06 12.69 17.17
CA VAL A 43 -1.41 11.68 18.18
C VAL A 43 -1.67 12.28 19.58
N ALA A 44 -1.25 13.52 19.81
CA ALA A 44 -1.29 14.16 21.13
C ALA A 44 -2.70 14.29 21.73
N ALA A 45 -3.73 14.53 20.91
CA ALA A 45 -5.10 14.61 21.39
C ALA A 45 -5.68 13.27 21.89
N LYS A 46 -5.02 12.15 21.57
CA LYS A 46 -5.47 10.77 21.84
C LYS A 46 -4.65 10.08 22.93
N CYS A 47 -3.55 10.68 23.37
CA CYS A 47 -2.60 10.11 24.31
C CYS A 47 -2.68 10.86 25.65
N GLN A 48 -2.90 10.13 26.75
CA GLN A 48 -2.93 10.70 28.10
C GLN A 48 -1.79 10.08 28.94
N GLY A 49 -0.87 10.93 29.40
CA GLY A 49 0.33 10.53 30.14
C GLY A 49 1.20 11.73 30.50
N GLY A 50 2.22 11.50 31.34
CA GLY A 50 3.00 12.56 31.98
C GLY A 50 4.19 13.15 31.19
N CYS A 51 4.61 12.57 30.06
CA CYS A 51 5.74 13.08 29.26
C CYS A 51 5.35 13.59 27.87
N GLU A 52 4.15 13.25 27.42
CA GLU A 52 3.65 13.44 26.07
C GLU A 52 3.51 14.94 25.76
N ASP A 53 2.93 15.70 26.68
CA ASP A 53 2.81 17.15 26.54
C ASP A 53 4.15 17.90 26.66
N THR A 54 5.10 17.34 27.38
CA THR A 54 6.44 17.93 27.56
C THR A 54 7.28 17.70 26.31
N LEU A 55 7.33 16.47 25.78
CA LEU A 55 8.03 16.14 24.54
C LEU A 55 7.45 16.86 23.32
N ARG A 56 6.13 17.00 23.26
CA ARG A 56 5.45 17.73 22.18
C ARG A 56 5.82 19.21 22.16
N ARG A 57 5.86 19.86 23.33
CA ARG A 57 6.17 21.30 23.43
C ARG A 57 7.60 21.59 22.96
N ASP A 58 8.52 20.67 23.19
CA ASP A 58 9.93 20.79 22.81
C ASP A 58 10.30 19.90 21.60
N CYS A 59 9.35 19.61 20.70
CA CYS A 59 9.55 18.61 19.63
C CYS A 59 10.78 18.88 18.75
N GLY A 60 11.08 20.15 18.43
CA GLY A 60 12.28 20.50 17.68
C GLY A 60 13.56 20.10 18.40
N GLY A 61 13.64 20.34 19.71
CA GLY A 61 14.75 19.89 20.54
C GLY A 61 14.82 18.36 20.67
N VAL A 62 13.67 17.66 20.69
CA VAL A 62 13.64 16.19 20.67
C VAL A 62 14.22 15.66 19.35
N ALA A 63 13.79 16.22 18.23
CA ALA A 63 14.24 15.85 16.88
C ALA A 63 15.76 16.06 16.71
N GLU A 64 16.29 17.19 17.15
CA GLU A 64 17.72 17.51 17.07
C GLU A 64 18.61 16.58 17.91
N ASN A 65 18.06 15.96 18.95
CA ASN A 65 18.78 15.05 19.85
C ASN A 65 18.60 13.56 19.48
N LEU A 66 17.88 13.26 18.41
CA LEU A 66 17.69 11.91 17.86
C LEU A 66 18.42 11.75 16.53
N THR A 67 18.76 10.51 16.18
CA THR A 67 19.25 10.20 14.83
C THR A 67 18.11 10.29 13.82
N GLN A 68 18.43 10.58 12.55
CA GLN A 68 17.43 10.63 11.47
C GLN A 68 16.68 9.30 11.31
N ALA A 69 17.36 8.17 11.48
CA ALA A 69 16.74 6.84 11.44
C ALA A 69 15.76 6.62 12.60
N ALA A 70 16.09 7.07 13.81
CA ALA A 70 15.18 7.00 14.96
C ALA A 70 13.96 7.89 14.76
N MET A 71 14.15 9.11 14.23
CA MET A 71 13.04 10.02 13.91
C MET A 71 12.10 9.42 12.87
N GLN A 72 12.61 8.90 11.76
CA GLN A 72 11.78 8.34 10.69
C GLN A 72 10.90 7.18 11.20
N ARG A 73 11.47 6.26 11.98
CA ARG A 73 10.74 5.12 12.54
C ARG A 73 9.70 5.54 13.57
N ALA A 74 10.01 6.55 14.38
CA ALA A 74 9.06 7.12 15.31
C ALA A 74 7.91 7.82 14.57
N THR A 75 8.19 8.52 13.46
CA THR A 75 7.18 9.11 12.57
C THR A 75 6.21 8.07 12.04
N ASP A 76 6.71 6.97 11.47
CA ASP A 76 5.86 5.88 10.95
C ASP A 76 4.97 5.29 12.06
N CYS A 77 5.52 5.19 13.27
CA CYS A 77 4.79 4.75 14.43
C CYS A 77 3.70 5.76 14.89
N PHE A 78 3.97 7.06 14.87
CA PHE A 78 2.96 8.09 15.16
C PHE A 78 1.82 8.07 14.14
N LEU A 79 2.15 7.88 12.85
CA LEU A 79 1.15 7.76 11.79
C LEU A 79 0.25 6.52 11.96
N SER A 80 0.70 5.50 12.70
CA SER A 80 -0.12 4.36 13.12
C SER A 80 -1.06 4.65 14.32
N GLY A 81 -1.08 5.89 14.83
CA GLY A 81 -1.96 6.33 15.92
C GLY A 81 -1.47 5.98 17.34
N ARG A 82 -0.19 5.63 17.48
CA ARG A 82 0.43 5.27 18.78
C ARG A 82 1.07 6.48 19.46
N CYS A 83 1.22 6.40 20.78
CA CYS A 83 1.71 7.51 21.61
C CYS A 83 3.23 7.70 21.57
N ALA A 84 3.65 8.93 21.94
CA ALA A 84 5.04 9.41 21.88
C ALA A 84 6.05 8.42 22.49
N ASP A 85 5.78 8.04 23.72
CA ASP A 85 6.58 7.14 24.55
C ASP A 85 6.72 5.71 23.97
N VAL A 86 5.64 5.13 23.45
CA VAL A 86 5.65 3.79 22.85
C VAL A 86 6.39 3.78 21.52
N CYS A 87 6.26 4.85 20.74
CA CYS A 87 6.90 4.93 19.43
C CYS A 87 8.38 5.26 19.50
N LEU A 88 8.76 6.11 20.44
CA LEU A 88 10.16 6.39 20.71
C LEU A 88 10.85 5.11 21.18
N SER A 89 10.29 4.34 22.11
CA SER A 89 10.88 3.06 22.57
C SER A 89 10.94 1.96 21.49
N LYS A 90 10.00 1.92 20.53
CA LYS A 90 10.02 0.94 19.41
C LYS A 90 10.93 1.33 18.25
N ALA A 91 11.24 2.62 18.09
CA ALA A 91 12.15 3.10 17.04
C ALA A 91 13.62 2.65 17.23
N LEU A 92 13.93 1.97 18.34
CA LEU A 92 15.30 1.70 18.83
C LEU A 92 15.93 0.40 18.32
N VAL A 93 15.18 -0.46 17.64
CA VAL A 93 15.69 -1.75 17.14
C VAL A 93 16.43 -1.54 15.81
N ASP A 94 17.61 -2.13 15.62
CA ASP A 94 18.36 -2.11 14.35
C ASP A 94 18.69 -0.71 13.78
N LEU A 95 19.16 0.20 14.63
CA LEU A 95 19.64 1.53 14.19
C LEU A 95 21.10 1.48 13.70
N PRO A 96 21.45 2.23 12.63
CA PRO A 96 22.82 2.29 12.11
C PRO A 96 23.78 2.96 13.11
N ARG A 97 25.06 2.58 13.05
CA ARG A 97 26.12 3.12 13.92
C ARG A 97 26.86 4.27 13.24
N SER A 98 27.11 5.34 14.00
CA SER A 98 28.02 6.42 13.58
C SER A 98 29.45 6.17 14.07
N SER A 99 30.41 6.91 13.51
CA SER A 99 31.80 6.91 13.98
C SER A 99 31.94 7.36 15.44
N ALA A 100 31.05 8.23 15.94
CA ALA A 100 31.03 8.63 17.34
C ALA A 100 30.57 7.49 18.26
N LYS A 101 29.59 6.67 17.84
CA LYS A 101 29.18 5.47 18.58
C LYS A 101 30.30 4.43 18.60
N ASP A 102 31.04 4.29 17.51
CA ASP A 102 32.21 3.41 17.45
C ASP A 102 33.33 3.86 18.38
N ALA A 103 33.56 5.18 18.52
CA ALA A 103 34.52 5.71 19.49
C ALA A 103 34.13 5.40 20.96
N ILE A 104 32.83 5.43 21.29
CA ILE A 104 32.32 5.05 22.61
C ILE A 104 32.58 3.56 22.88
N ARG A 105 32.26 2.70 21.92
CA ARG A 105 32.52 1.25 21.97
C ARG A 105 34.00 0.97 22.16
N ASP A 106 34.86 1.61 21.37
CA ASP A 106 36.30 1.38 21.41
C ASP A 106 36.91 1.83 22.75
N ALA A 107 36.47 2.98 23.27
CA ALA A 107 36.88 3.44 24.60
C ALA A 107 36.43 2.48 25.71
N TYR A 108 35.17 2.01 25.66
CA TYR A 108 34.63 1.05 26.63
C TYR A 108 35.37 -0.30 26.57
N CYS A 109 35.56 -0.87 25.38
CA CYS A 109 36.23 -2.15 25.23
C CYS A 109 37.73 -2.06 25.53
N GLY A 110 38.37 -0.91 25.29
CA GLY A 110 39.77 -0.66 25.60
C GLY A 110 40.05 -0.44 27.09
N THR A 111 39.05 0.06 27.84
CA THR A 111 39.21 0.50 29.24
C THR A 111 38.31 -0.30 30.19
N CYS A 112 36.98 -0.16 30.07
CA CYS A 112 35.99 -0.77 30.96
C CYS A 112 35.99 -2.30 30.88
N ALA A 113 36.02 -2.86 29.67
CA ALA A 113 35.87 -4.29 29.40
C ALA A 113 37.14 -4.90 28.81
N LYS A 114 38.31 -4.34 29.18
CA LYS A 114 39.61 -4.75 28.65
C LYS A 114 39.85 -6.25 28.83
N GLY A 115 40.11 -6.93 27.72
CA GLY A 115 40.37 -8.37 27.70
C GLY A 115 39.16 -9.26 27.40
N GLN A 116 37.97 -8.69 27.18
CA GLN A 116 36.82 -9.44 26.66
C GLN A 116 36.89 -9.55 25.12
N SER A 117 37.00 -10.77 24.60
CA SER A 117 37.18 -11.04 23.16
C SER A 117 36.02 -10.56 22.29
N ASP A 118 34.80 -10.62 22.84
CA ASP A 118 33.57 -10.38 22.06
C ASP A 118 33.01 -8.97 22.28
N CYS A 119 33.68 -8.13 23.08
CA CYS A 119 33.17 -6.83 23.50
C CYS A 119 32.75 -5.95 22.31
N GLN A 120 33.57 -5.92 21.26
CA GLN A 120 33.32 -5.12 20.06
C GLN A 120 32.04 -5.53 19.32
N ALA A 121 31.76 -6.83 19.25
CA ALA A 121 30.56 -7.37 18.59
C ALA A 121 29.32 -7.29 19.50
N SER A 122 29.49 -7.46 20.80
CA SER A 122 28.38 -7.51 21.76
C SER A 122 27.94 -6.15 22.29
N PHE A 123 28.76 -5.10 22.16
CA PHE A 123 28.52 -3.80 22.80
C PHE A 123 27.19 -3.14 22.40
N PHE A 124 26.80 -3.26 21.13
CA PHE A 124 25.54 -2.72 20.59
C PHE A 124 24.50 -3.80 20.29
N SER A 125 24.67 -5.03 20.79
CA SER A 125 23.70 -6.10 20.51
C SER A 125 22.31 -5.72 21.03
N PRO A 126 21.24 -5.93 20.24
CA PRO A 126 19.89 -5.64 20.69
C PRO A 126 19.52 -6.54 21.87
N GLN A 127 18.68 -6.02 22.75
CA GLN A 127 18.05 -6.83 23.78
C GLN A 127 17.05 -7.79 23.12
N THR A 128 17.09 -9.06 23.52
CA THR A 128 16.11 -10.07 23.07
C THR A 128 15.38 -10.61 24.29
N PRO A 129 14.24 -11.32 24.13
CA PRO A 129 13.62 -12.03 25.24
C PRO A 129 14.57 -13.02 25.95
N SER A 130 15.68 -13.40 25.31
CA SER A 130 16.69 -14.35 25.79
C SER A 130 18.05 -13.73 26.17
N SER A 131 18.26 -12.42 26.03
CA SER A 131 19.56 -11.77 26.31
C SER A 131 19.41 -10.33 26.80
N GLN A 132 20.29 -9.89 27.70
CA GLN A 132 20.23 -8.56 28.34
C GLN A 132 20.68 -7.38 27.44
N GLY A 133 20.89 -7.61 26.14
CA GLY A 133 21.42 -6.60 25.22
C GLY A 133 22.84 -6.16 25.56
N GLY A 134 23.45 -5.41 24.65
CA GLY A 134 24.75 -4.81 24.82
C GLY A 134 24.69 -3.51 25.64
N PRO A 135 25.71 -3.17 26.43
CA PRO A 135 25.71 -1.99 27.30
C PRO A 135 25.63 -0.65 26.56
N GLY A 136 25.95 -0.62 25.26
CA GLY A 136 25.85 0.54 24.38
C GLY A 136 24.58 0.60 23.54
N ALA A 137 23.78 -0.46 23.45
CA ALA A 137 22.55 -0.49 22.65
C ALA A 137 21.59 0.68 22.96
N PRO A 138 21.41 1.10 24.23
CA PRO A 138 20.61 2.28 24.58
C PRO A 138 21.09 3.61 23.96
N LEU A 139 22.31 3.70 23.44
CA LEU A 139 22.88 4.95 22.93
C LEU A 139 22.62 5.19 21.44
N LEU A 140 22.34 4.15 20.66
CA LEU A 140 22.08 4.22 19.22
C LEU A 140 20.99 5.23 18.79
N PRO A 141 19.92 5.44 19.57
CA PRO A 141 18.83 6.36 19.20
C PRO A 141 19.23 7.84 19.20
N TYR A 142 20.20 8.20 20.04
CA TYR A 142 20.57 9.58 20.28
C TYR A 142 21.56 10.10 19.25
N ALA A 143 21.44 11.36 18.89
CA ALA A 143 22.42 12.06 18.06
C ALA A 143 23.83 12.02 18.67
N ASP A 144 24.84 12.15 17.82
CA ASP A 144 26.26 12.11 18.24
C ASP A 144 26.60 13.24 19.22
N THR A 145 26.01 14.41 19.01
CA THR A 145 26.13 15.59 19.88
C THR A 145 25.61 15.30 21.28
N ALA A 146 24.46 14.62 21.40
CA ALA A 146 23.88 14.22 22.68
C ALA A 146 24.80 13.22 23.40
N SER A 147 25.41 12.28 22.70
CA SER A 147 26.32 11.28 23.30
C SER A 147 27.78 11.73 23.44
N ALA A 148 28.13 12.96 23.06
CA ALA A 148 29.53 13.41 22.96
C ALA A 148 30.31 13.33 24.28
N ARG A 149 29.61 13.37 25.43
CA ARG A 149 30.22 13.30 26.77
C ARG A 149 30.53 11.89 27.24
N VAL A 150 29.93 10.86 26.64
CA VAL A 150 29.97 9.48 27.16
C VAL A 150 31.39 8.92 27.25
N VAL A 151 32.26 9.26 26.28
CA VAL A 151 33.66 8.79 26.29
C VAL A 151 34.42 9.32 27.52
N ALA A 152 34.34 10.63 27.76
CA ALA A 152 35.06 11.30 28.83
C ALA A 152 34.48 11.00 30.21
N ASP A 153 33.15 10.96 30.31
CA ASP A 153 32.45 10.83 31.59
C ASP A 153 32.33 9.37 32.06
N CYS A 154 32.31 8.40 31.13
CA CYS A 154 31.87 7.03 31.44
C CYS A 154 32.75 5.91 30.87
N ALA A 155 33.31 6.07 29.67
CA ALA A 155 34.02 4.98 28.99
C ALA A 155 35.52 4.91 29.31
N SER A 156 36.09 5.97 29.90
CA SER A 156 37.55 6.12 30.14
C SER A 156 37.95 5.94 31.61
N LEU A 157 37.05 5.47 32.48
CA LEU A 157 37.30 5.29 33.91
C LEU A 157 37.76 3.86 34.22
N GLU A 158 38.62 3.64 35.22
CA GLU A 158 38.91 2.26 35.64
C GLU A 158 37.70 1.64 36.36
N GLY A 159 37.33 0.40 36.01
CA GLY A 159 36.21 -0.31 36.64
C GLY A 159 34.80 0.12 36.19
N CYS A 160 34.68 0.92 35.12
CA CYS A 160 33.39 1.41 34.61
C CYS A 160 32.41 0.36 34.08
N GLN A 161 32.82 -0.91 33.96
CA GLN A 161 31.96 -1.97 33.43
C GLN A 161 30.63 -2.07 34.21
N LEU A 162 30.69 -1.95 35.54
CA LEU A 162 29.53 -1.87 36.40
C LEU A 162 28.99 -0.43 36.41
N GLY A 163 27.80 -0.24 35.87
CA GLY A 163 27.13 1.07 35.85
C GLY A 163 27.39 1.92 34.60
N PHE A 164 28.14 1.41 33.61
CA PHE A 164 28.37 2.11 32.35
C PHE A 164 27.07 2.60 31.71
N SER A 165 26.05 1.74 31.55
CA SER A 165 24.80 2.12 30.87
C SER A 165 24.07 3.24 31.61
N ALA A 166 24.06 3.23 32.94
CA ALA A 166 23.48 4.30 33.74
C ALA A 166 24.27 5.61 33.59
N CYS A 167 25.60 5.55 33.66
CA CYS A 167 26.47 6.70 33.43
C CYS A 167 26.27 7.27 32.02
N ALA A 168 26.23 6.40 31.00
CA ALA A 168 26.14 6.80 29.61
C ALA A 168 24.81 7.48 29.29
N LEU A 169 23.70 7.02 29.88
CA LEU A 169 22.40 7.69 29.75
C LEU A 169 22.39 9.07 30.44
N ASP A 170 22.99 9.17 31.62
CA ASP A 170 23.11 10.42 32.36
C ASP A 170 24.04 11.44 31.65
N ALA A 171 25.17 10.99 31.11
CA ALA A 171 26.05 11.79 30.27
C ALA A 171 25.37 12.22 28.95
N THR A 172 24.57 11.33 28.35
CA THR A 172 23.77 11.64 27.16
C THR A 172 22.73 12.72 27.45
N LYS A 173 22.00 12.60 28.56
CA LYS A 173 21.03 13.60 29.02
C LYS A 173 21.68 14.98 29.19
N ARG A 174 22.88 15.04 29.79
CA ARG A 174 23.65 16.30 29.93
C ARG A 174 24.22 16.83 28.61
N GLY A 175 24.35 15.98 27.60
CA GLY A 175 24.82 16.35 26.27
C GLY A 175 23.72 16.93 25.38
N MET A 176 22.45 16.75 25.75
CA MET A 176 21.32 17.25 24.95
C MET A 176 21.30 18.78 24.93
N GLN A 177 21.51 19.35 23.74
CA GLN A 177 21.47 20.80 23.53
C GLN A 177 20.07 21.22 23.07
N GLY A 178 19.64 22.42 23.45
CA GLY A 178 18.34 22.95 23.01
C GLY A 178 17.10 22.28 23.62
N LEU A 179 17.28 21.38 24.58
CA LEU A 179 16.19 20.63 25.22
C LEU A 179 16.06 21.02 26.71
N ALA A 180 14.85 21.30 27.19
CA ALA A 180 14.63 21.56 28.61
C ALA A 180 14.96 20.33 29.45
N SER A 181 15.39 20.51 30.70
CA SER A 181 15.78 19.40 31.58
C SER A 181 14.66 18.38 31.80
N GLU A 182 13.42 18.85 31.90
CA GLU A 182 12.21 18.02 32.01
C GLU A 182 11.95 17.22 30.72
N SER A 183 12.16 17.84 29.55
CA SER A 183 12.04 17.18 28.24
C SER A 183 13.14 16.16 28.01
N ALA A 184 14.36 16.42 28.48
CA ALA A 184 15.46 15.47 28.46
C ALA A 184 15.21 14.26 29.38
N GLU A 185 14.62 14.50 30.56
CA GLU A 185 14.15 13.42 31.45
C GLU A 185 13.06 12.60 30.78
N CYS A 186 12.09 13.25 30.15
CA CYS A 186 11.01 12.60 29.45
C CYS A 186 11.48 11.80 28.23
N LEU A 187 12.50 12.28 27.53
CA LEU A 187 13.06 11.60 26.37
C LEU A 187 13.78 10.33 26.80
N VAL A 188 14.65 10.41 27.82
CA VAL A 188 15.33 9.22 28.37
C VAL A 188 14.34 8.24 28.99
N ARG A 189 13.33 8.74 29.72
CA ARG A 189 12.30 7.91 30.36
C ARG A 189 11.40 7.20 29.35
N GLY A 190 10.94 7.91 28.32
CA GLY A 190 10.10 7.36 27.25
C GLY A 190 10.81 6.31 26.40
N LEU A 191 12.15 6.29 26.42
CA LEU A 191 12.96 5.33 25.68
C LEU A 191 13.28 4.04 26.46
N PHE A 192 13.23 4.07 27.81
CA PHE A 192 13.76 2.96 28.63
C PHE A 192 12.92 2.52 29.85
N GLU A 193 11.86 3.22 30.25
CA GLU A 193 10.96 2.75 31.32
C GLU A 193 9.71 2.07 30.76
N GLU A 194 9.59 0.75 30.97
CA GLU A 194 8.32 0.02 30.92
C GLU A 194 7.48 0.37 32.15
N GLY A 195 6.82 1.54 32.11
CA GLY A 195 5.85 1.93 33.13
C GLY A 195 4.54 1.17 32.95
N GLU A 196 4.29 0.21 33.84
CA GLU A 196 2.99 -0.42 34.09
C GLU A 196 1.87 0.64 34.23
N THR A 197 0.66 0.31 33.73
CA THR A 197 -0.56 1.15 33.68
C THR A 197 -0.71 2.13 32.50
N LYS A 198 -0.54 1.65 31.27
CA LYS A 198 -1.00 2.37 30.07
C LYS A 198 -2.22 1.63 29.49
N ARG A 199 -3.30 2.35 29.22
CA ARG A 199 -4.56 1.82 28.63
C ARG A 199 -4.55 2.02 27.12
N ALA A 200 -5.10 1.05 26.40
CA ALA A 200 -5.37 1.16 24.97
C ALA A 200 -6.50 2.19 24.69
N PRO A 201 -6.71 2.63 23.43
CA PRO A 201 -7.69 3.65 23.05
C PRO A 201 -9.15 3.39 23.46
N ASP A 202 -9.50 2.16 23.86
CA ASP A 202 -10.83 1.73 24.31
C ASP A 202 -10.90 1.44 25.83
N GLY A 203 -9.81 1.68 26.57
CA GLY A 203 -9.75 1.43 28.01
C GLY A 203 -9.43 -0.03 28.39
N GLY A 204 -9.11 -0.90 27.42
CA GLY A 204 -8.61 -2.25 27.65
C GLY A 204 -7.18 -2.28 28.21
N ALA A 205 -6.83 -3.37 28.89
CA ALA A 205 -5.48 -3.62 29.37
C ALA A 205 -4.53 -3.83 28.18
N ILE A 206 -3.41 -3.10 28.14
CA ILE A 206 -2.31 -3.40 27.22
C ILE A 206 -1.68 -4.70 27.72
N VAL A 207 -1.99 -5.81 27.05
CA VAL A 207 -1.32 -7.10 27.27
C VAL A 207 -0.07 -7.14 26.40
N VAL A 208 1.06 -7.48 27.02
CA VAL A 208 2.39 -7.57 26.37
C VAL A 208 2.44 -8.69 25.32
N THR A 209 1.43 -9.57 25.28
CA THR A 209 1.23 -10.56 24.21
C THR A 209 -0.25 -10.82 24.03
N CYS A 210 -0.76 -10.53 22.83
CA CYS A 210 -2.16 -10.80 22.50
C CYS A 210 -2.35 -12.28 22.17
N THR A 211 -3.28 -12.94 22.85
CA THR A 211 -3.56 -14.37 22.69
C THR A 211 -5.06 -14.64 22.56
N PRO A 212 -5.47 -15.77 21.97
CA PRO A 212 -6.87 -16.21 21.97
C PRO A 212 -7.50 -16.30 23.37
N GLY A 213 -6.69 -16.49 24.42
CA GLY A 213 -7.15 -16.61 25.80
C GLY A 213 -7.41 -15.27 26.51
N ASN A 214 -6.96 -14.16 25.95
CA ASN A 214 -7.05 -12.84 26.60
C ASN A 214 -7.65 -11.73 25.71
N CYS A 215 -8.01 -12.04 24.46
CA CYS A 215 -8.56 -11.09 23.52
C CYS A 215 -9.91 -11.53 22.93
N ALA A 216 -10.97 -10.77 23.23
CA ALA A 216 -12.30 -11.02 22.66
C ALA A 216 -12.39 -10.62 21.18
N GLY A 217 -11.66 -9.58 20.77
CA GLY A 217 -11.54 -9.12 19.39
C GLY A 217 -10.38 -9.80 18.66
N CYS A 218 -9.50 -9.06 18.01
CA CYS A 218 -8.38 -9.61 17.24
C CYS A 218 -7.03 -9.04 17.68
N CYS A 219 -5.94 -9.72 17.33
CA CYS A 219 -4.57 -9.38 17.69
C CYS A 219 -3.82 -8.73 16.52
N ARG A 220 -3.17 -7.60 16.75
CA ARG A 220 -2.20 -7.02 15.82
C ARG A 220 -1.03 -6.43 16.59
N ASP A 221 0.19 -6.82 16.25
CA ASP A 221 1.42 -6.36 16.90
C ASP A 221 1.31 -6.44 18.45
N ASP A 222 0.81 -7.59 18.93
CA ASP A 222 0.54 -7.89 20.35
C ASP A 222 -0.52 -7.03 21.06
N LEU A 223 -1.29 -6.24 20.31
CA LEU A 223 -2.44 -5.48 20.82
C LEU A 223 -3.77 -6.21 20.56
N CYS A 224 -4.59 -6.35 21.61
CA CYS A 224 -5.98 -6.76 21.45
C CYS A 224 -6.83 -5.57 21.00
N LEU A 225 -7.34 -5.64 19.78
CA LEU A 225 -8.25 -4.65 19.19
C LEU A 225 -9.68 -5.19 19.23
N ALA A 226 -10.67 -4.28 19.29
CA ALA A 226 -12.09 -4.64 19.40
C ALA A 226 -12.60 -5.57 18.28
N GLY A 227 -11.92 -5.64 17.14
CA GLY A 227 -12.27 -6.59 16.09
C GLY A 227 -13.46 -6.18 15.22
N THR A 228 -13.89 -4.91 15.32
CA THR A 228 -15.05 -4.34 14.62
C THR A 228 -14.69 -3.22 13.65
N GLY A 229 -13.41 -2.81 13.61
CA GLY A 229 -12.93 -1.73 12.75
C GLY A 229 -12.57 -2.23 11.36
N LYS A 230 -12.71 -1.36 10.33
CA LYS A 230 -12.24 -1.65 8.96
C LYS A 230 -10.75 -2.03 8.96
N ASP A 231 -9.95 -1.34 9.76
CA ASP A 231 -8.51 -1.60 9.86
C ASP A 231 -8.16 -2.61 10.95
N ALA A 232 -9.13 -3.22 11.63
CA ALA A 232 -8.90 -4.15 12.72
C ALA A 232 -10.10 -5.08 12.88
N CYS A 233 -10.33 -5.91 11.88
CA CYS A 233 -11.45 -6.82 11.83
C CYS A 233 -11.05 -8.23 12.24
N GLY A 234 -11.83 -8.86 13.13
CA GLY A 234 -11.58 -10.21 13.59
C GLY A 234 -12.15 -10.47 14.98
N LYS A 235 -12.06 -11.69 15.48
CA LYS A 235 -12.54 -12.06 16.82
C LYS A 235 -11.76 -13.23 17.41
N GLY A 236 -11.88 -13.44 18.72
CA GLY A 236 -11.31 -14.59 19.42
C GLY A 236 -9.77 -14.61 19.49
N GLY A 237 -9.14 -13.44 19.47
CA GLY A 237 -7.69 -13.27 19.56
C GLY A 237 -6.90 -13.87 18.39
N GLY A 238 -7.54 -14.08 17.24
CA GLY A 238 -6.86 -14.31 15.97
C GLY A 238 -6.28 -13.00 15.40
N THR A 239 -5.43 -13.08 14.37
CA THR A 239 -4.81 -11.90 13.75
C THR A 239 -5.85 -10.94 13.18
N CYS A 240 -5.73 -9.63 13.45
CA CYS A 240 -6.60 -8.62 12.87
C CYS A 240 -6.36 -8.48 11.38
N GLU A 241 -7.42 -8.60 10.60
CA GLU A 241 -7.43 -8.30 9.18
C GLU A 241 -7.73 -6.81 8.94
N THR A 242 -7.10 -6.23 7.92
CA THR A 242 -7.48 -4.91 7.38
C THR A 242 -8.37 -5.12 6.17
N CYS A 243 -9.62 -4.66 6.25
CA CYS A 243 -10.59 -4.77 5.18
C CYS A 243 -10.24 -3.79 4.05
N THR A 244 -9.79 -4.32 2.92
CA THR A 244 -9.36 -3.53 1.76
C THR A 244 -10.53 -3.13 0.86
N GLY A 245 -10.32 -2.11 0.02
CA GLY A 245 -11.33 -1.64 -0.92
C GLY A 245 -12.62 -1.18 -0.23
N THR A 246 -13.77 -1.64 -0.74
CA THR A 246 -15.10 -1.32 -0.19
C THR A 246 -15.52 -2.20 0.99
N ALA A 247 -14.68 -3.16 1.41
CA ALA A 247 -15.01 -4.06 2.51
C ALA A 247 -15.20 -3.34 3.84
N THR A 248 -16.24 -3.75 4.58
CA THR A 248 -16.56 -3.30 5.94
C THR A 248 -16.39 -4.47 6.90
N CYS A 249 -16.07 -4.18 8.16
CA CYS A 249 -16.01 -5.21 9.19
C CYS A 249 -17.42 -5.53 9.68
N GLU A 250 -18.01 -6.60 9.17
CA GLU A 250 -19.36 -7.03 9.52
C GLU A 250 -19.33 -8.38 10.22
N ALA A 251 -19.87 -8.42 11.44
CA ALA A 251 -19.81 -9.61 12.30
C ALA A 251 -18.37 -10.13 12.51
N SER A 252 -17.42 -9.21 12.64
CA SER A 252 -15.99 -9.49 12.85
C SER A 252 -15.32 -10.27 11.71
N ALA A 253 -15.79 -10.08 10.48
CA ALA A 253 -15.13 -10.53 9.26
C ALA A 253 -15.17 -9.41 8.21
N CYS A 254 -14.12 -9.29 7.40
CA CYS A 254 -14.13 -8.37 6.28
C CYS A 254 -15.13 -8.85 5.23
N LYS A 255 -16.23 -8.12 5.08
CA LYS A 255 -17.24 -8.38 4.07
C LYS A 255 -17.23 -7.24 3.08
N VAL A 256 -17.05 -7.58 1.81
CA VAL A 256 -17.31 -6.64 0.73
C VAL A 256 -18.82 -6.56 0.56
N PRO A 257 -19.43 -5.35 0.61
CA PRO A 257 -20.85 -5.18 0.35
C PRO A 257 -21.26 -5.80 -0.97
N CYS A 258 -22.53 -6.21 -1.07
CA CYS A 258 -23.08 -6.67 -2.33
C CYS A 258 -22.98 -5.55 -3.37
N GLY A 259 -22.34 -5.85 -4.49
CA GLY A 259 -22.06 -4.91 -5.55
C GLY A 259 -21.51 -5.60 -6.79
N PRO A 260 -21.17 -4.85 -7.85
CA PRO A 260 -20.71 -5.41 -9.13
C PRO A 260 -19.50 -6.35 -9.01
N ASP A 261 -18.61 -6.09 -8.05
CA ASP A 261 -17.41 -6.89 -7.83
C ASP A 261 -17.67 -8.19 -7.03
N THR A 262 -18.81 -8.28 -6.33
CA THR A 262 -19.10 -9.37 -5.38
C THR A 262 -20.33 -10.17 -5.72
N CYS A 263 -21.14 -9.72 -6.68
CA CYS A 263 -22.41 -10.33 -7.02
C CYS A 263 -22.63 -10.40 -8.52
N ALA A 264 -22.65 -11.63 -9.06
CA ALA A 264 -23.00 -11.85 -10.46
C ALA A 264 -24.51 -11.59 -10.74
N GLY A 265 -25.36 -11.88 -9.76
CA GLY A 265 -26.80 -11.58 -9.80
C GLY A 265 -27.11 -10.15 -9.34
N CYS A 266 -28.09 -9.96 -8.47
CA CYS A 266 -28.45 -8.64 -7.95
C CYS A 266 -28.44 -8.60 -6.42
N CYS A 267 -28.39 -7.38 -5.88
CA CYS A 267 -28.32 -7.13 -4.45
C CYS A 267 -29.71 -6.88 -3.86
N ALA A 268 -30.16 -7.79 -3.01
CA ALA A 268 -31.31 -7.64 -2.13
C ALA A 268 -30.79 -7.15 -0.76
N GLY A 269 -30.65 -5.83 -0.62
CA GLY A 269 -29.85 -5.26 0.48
C GLY A 269 -28.38 -5.66 0.31
N ASN A 270 -27.76 -6.21 1.37
CA ASN A 270 -26.38 -6.71 1.30
C ASN A 270 -26.28 -8.20 0.88
N THR A 271 -27.38 -8.82 0.46
CA THR A 271 -27.40 -10.23 0.04
C THR A 271 -27.36 -10.32 -1.48
N CYS A 272 -26.35 -11.00 -2.01
CA CYS A 272 -26.33 -11.37 -3.43
C CYS A 272 -27.32 -12.51 -3.67
N VAL A 273 -28.31 -12.28 -4.52
CA VAL A 273 -29.24 -13.30 -5.00
C VAL A 273 -29.04 -13.51 -6.50
N GLU A 274 -29.45 -14.65 -7.03
CA GLU A 274 -29.24 -14.98 -8.46
C GLU A 274 -29.85 -13.93 -9.41
N GLY A 275 -30.91 -13.25 -8.99
CA GLY A 275 -31.52 -12.18 -9.78
C GLY A 275 -32.47 -12.67 -10.88
N ASN A 276 -32.97 -13.90 -10.76
CA ASN A 276 -33.84 -14.55 -11.76
C ASN A 276 -35.34 -14.53 -11.38
N GLU A 277 -35.68 -14.03 -10.20
CA GLU A 277 -37.06 -14.03 -9.72
C GLU A 277 -37.80 -12.76 -10.10
N LYS A 278 -39.12 -12.85 -10.33
CA LYS A 278 -39.96 -11.69 -10.63
C LYS A 278 -39.88 -10.60 -9.54
N GLY A 279 -39.76 -11.00 -8.27
CA GLY A 279 -39.66 -10.09 -7.13
C GLY A 279 -38.25 -9.56 -6.86
N ALA A 280 -37.23 -10.16 -7.46
CA ALA A 280 -35.83 -9.82 -7.26
C ALA A 280 -35.07 -10.07 -8.57
N CYS A 281 -35.34 -9.24 -9.58
CA CYS A 281 -34.76 -9.33 -10.91
C CYS A 281 -33.59 -8.36 -11.05
N GLY A 282 -32.47 -8.83 -11.59
CA GLY A 282 -31.29 -8.00 -11.84
C GLY A 282 -30.04 -8.85 -12.11
N LYS A 283 -28.95 -8.20 -12.51
CA LYS A 283 -27.62 -8.82 -12.66
C LYS A 283 -26.51 -7.79 -12.47
N GLY A 284 -25.26 -8.26 -12.41
CA GLY A 284 -24.07 -7.41 -12.33
C GLY A 284 -23.96 -6.63 -11.02
N GLY A 285 -24.50 -7.17 -9.93
CA GLY A 285 -24.38 -6.63 -8.58
C GLY A 285 -25.10 -5.30 -8.36
N LEU A 286 -26.01 -4.95 -9.26
CA LEU A 286 -26.93 -3.83 -9.06
C LEU A 286 -28.05 -4.22 -8.10
N ALA A 287 -28.78 -3.23 -7.57
CA ALA A 287 -29.93 -3.48 -6.71
C ALA A 287 -31.02 -4.29 -7.45
N CYS A 288 -31.57 -5.31 -6.80
CA CYS A 288 -32.68 -6.09 -7.34
C CYS A 288 -33.92 -5.22 -7.54
N THR A 289 -34.65 -5.47 -8.62
CA THR A 289 -35.91 -4.79 -8.95
C THR A 289 -37.03 -5.79 -9.11
N ALA A 290 -38.23 -5.46 -8.63
CA ALA A 290 -39.42 -6.24 -8.89
C ALA A 290 -39.99 -5.91 -10.28
N CYS A 291 -40.21 -6.93 -11.11
CA CYS A 291 -40.82 -6.74 -12.42
C CYS A 291 -42.33 -6.48 -12.30
N GLY A 292 -42.86 -5.62 -13.19
CA GLY A 292 -44.28 -5.31 -13.27
C GLY A 292 -45.18 -6.53 -13.53
N SER A 293 -46.49 -6.36 -13.38
CA SER A 293 -47.47 -7.45 -13.50
C SER A 293 -47.39 -8.23 -14.82
N SER A 294 -47.22 -7.54 -15.95
CA SER A 294 -47.06 -8.16 -17.30
C SER A 294 -45.63 -8.57 -17.65
N PHE A 295 -44.68 -8.42 -16.72
CA PHE A 295 -43.28 -8.71 -16.94
C PHE A 295 -42.84 -9.97 -16.18
N VAL A 296 -41.82 -10.63 -16.74
CA VAL A 296 -41.11 -11.77 -16.17
C VAL A 296 -39.62 -11.43 -16.13
N CYS A 297 -38.92 -11.91 -15.11
CA CYS A 297 -37.48 -11.79 -15.08
C CYS A 297 -36.85 -12.80 -16.05
N SER A 298 -36.03 -12.32 -16.98
CA SER A 298 -35.32 -13.15 -17.94
C SER A 298 -33.89 -12.63 -18.07
N GLU A 299 -32.89 -13.47 -17.83
CA GLU A 299 -31.46 -13.09 -17.95
C GLU A 299 -31.10 -11.83 -17.15
N GLY A 300 -31.68 -11.69 -15.94
CA GLY A 300 -31.48 -10.55 -15.04
C GLY A 300 -32.19 -9.25 -15.46
N SER A 301 -33.13 -9.30 -16.42
CA SER A 301 -33.89 -8.13 -16.87
C SER A 301 -35.38 -8.41 -16.93
N CYS A 302 -36.21 -7.41 -16.59
CA CYS A 302 -37.65 -7.50 -16.73
C CYS A 302 -38.06 -7.40 -18.21
N VAL A 303 -38.63 -8.48 -18.75
CA VAL A 303 -39.15 -8.54 -20.13
C VAL A 303 -40.66 -8.74 -20.14
N ASP A 304 -41.33 -8.11 -21.10
CA ASP A 304 -42.78 -8.26 -21.28
C ASP A 304 -43.12 -9.70 -21.66
N THR A 305 -44.16 -10.27 -21.05
CA THR A 305 -44.57 -11.66 -21.26
C THR A 305 -45.01 -11.91 -22.72
N SER A 306 -45.63 -10.92 -23.37
CA SER A 306 -46.05 -11.01 -24.77
C SER A 306 -44.85 -10.96 -25.71
N CYS A 307 -43.87 -10.09 -25.42
CA CYS A 307 -42.60 -10.07 -26.15
C CYS A 307 -41.88 -11.42 -26.03
N LYS A 308 -41.72 -11.94 -24.80
CA LYS A 308 -41.06 -13.22 -24.56
C LYS A 308 -41.73 -14.38 -25.32
N ALA A 309 -43.06 -14.35 -25.46
CA ALA A 309 -43.82 -15.37 -26.15
C ALA A 309 -43.74 -15.30 -27.69
N THR A 310 -43.49 -14.13 -28.26
CA THR A 310 -43.65 -13.90 -29.72
C THR A 310 -42.35 -13.51 -30.44
N CYS A 311 -41.34 -13.07 -29.71
CA CYS A 311 -40.11 -12.55 -30.29
C CYS A 311 -39.13 -13.68 -30.65
N ALA A 312 -38.77 -13.81 -31.93
CA ALA A 312 -37.74 -14.75 -32.36
C ALA A 312 -36.33 -14.34 -31.88
N GLY A 313 -36.07 -13.03 -31.82
CA GLY A 313 -34.85 -12.44 -31.29
C GLY A 313 -34.89 -12.24 -29.78
N CYS A 314 -34.58 -11.04 -29.29
CA CYS A 314 -34.53 -10.72 -27.87
C CYS A 314 -35.44 -9.54 -27.50
N CYS A 315 -35.81 -9.43 -26.23
CA CYS A 315 -36.69 -8.39 -25.71
C CYS A 315 -35.91 -7.32 -24.94
N ALA A 316 -36.06 -6.06 -25.35
CA ALA A 316 -35.68 -4.89 -24.57
C ALA A 316 -36.94 -4.30 -23.93
N GLY A 317 -37.29 -4.78 -22.73
CA GLY A 317 -38.59 -4.52 -22.12
C GLY A 317 -39.72 -5.16 -22.92
N SER A 318 -40.55 -4.35 -23.57
CA SER A 318 -41.63 -4.79 -24.46
C SER A 318 -41.27 -4.82 -25.94
N THR A 319 -40.11 -4.28 -26.33
CA THR A 319 -39.69 -4.19 -27.73
C THR A 319 -38.94 -5.46 -28.15
N CYS A 320 -39.42 -6.12 -29.20
CA CYS A 320 -38.70 -7.24 -29.83
C CYS A 320 -37.63 -6.71 -30.79
N LEU A 321 -36.36 -7.06 -30.54
CA LEU A 321 -35.21 -6.76 -31.37
C LEU A 321 -34.72 -8.01 -32.09
N GLY A 322 -33.99 -7.82 -33.19
CA GLY A 322 -33.51 -8.92 -34.05
C GLY A 322 -32.57 -9.92 -33.37
N GLY A 323 -31.96 -9.55 -32.24
CA GLY A 323 -31.15 -10.48 -31.45
C GLY A 323 -29.75 -10.75 -32.00
N THR A 324 -29.31 -10.03 -33.04
CA THR A 324 -28.08 -10.28 -33.79
C THR A 324 -27.04 -9.17 -33.68
N SER A 325 -27.35 -8.04 -33.05
CA SER A 325 -26.39 -6.95 -32.86
C SER A 325 -25.62 -7.11 -31.54
N GLY A 326 -24.41 -6.55 -31.47
CA GLY A 326 -23.59 -6.57 -30.25
C GLY A 326 -24.30 -5.93 -29.04
N SER A 327 -25.06 -4.85 -29.26
CA SER A 327 -25.82 -4.15 -28.21
C SER A 327 -27.20 -4.76 -27.89
N ALA A 328 -27.66 -5.74 -28.67
CA ALA A 328 -28.94 -6.40 -28.47
C ALA A 328 -28.85 -7.87 -28.93
N CYS A 329 -28.00 -8.63 -28.25
CA CYS A 329 -27.79 -10.03 -28.51
C CYS A 329 -28.77 -10.90 -27.74
N GLY A 330 -29.34 -11.91 -28.39
CA GLY A 330 -30.21 -12.89 -27.73
C GLY A 330 -31.20 -13.54 -28.69
N LYS A 331 -31.95 -14.52 -28.19
CA LYS A 331 -32.93 -15.28 -28.98
C LYS A 331 -34.09 -15.76 -28.13
N ALA A 332 -35.14 -16.26 -28.80
CA ALA A 332 -36.30 -16.88 -28.17
C ALA A 332 -37.00 -16.00 -27.12
N GLY A 333 -37.04 -14.70 -27.36
CA GLY A 333 -37.75 -13.72 -26.52
C GLY A 333 -37.11 -13.49 -25.16
N ASN A 334 -35.89 -14.00 -24.92
CA ASN A 334 -35.12 -13.67 -23.72
C ASN A 334 -34.69 -12.20 -23.74
N ALA A 335 -34.26 -11.67 -22.60
CA ALA A 335 -33.80 -10.28 -22.56
C ALA A 335 -32.61 -10.06 -23.48
N CYS A 336 -32.58 -8.90 -24.14
CA CYS A 336 -31.42 -8.48 -24.91
C CYS A 336 -30.22 -8.26 -23.98
N VAL A 337 -29.06 -8.75 -24.40
CA VAL A 337 -27.78 -8.58 -23.72
C VAL A 337 -26.88 -7.71 -24.59
N ASP A 338 -26.24 -6.73 -23.96
CA ASP A 338 -25.11 -6.03 -24.57
C ASP A 338 -23.85 -6.88 -24.37
N CYS A 339 -23.21 -7.26 -25.47
CA CYS A 339 -21.97 -8.03 -25.44
C CYS A 339 -20.78 -7.24 -24.91
N GLY A 340 -20.89 -5.92 -24.83
CA GLY A 340 -19.81 -5.05 -24.42
C GLY A 340 -18.74 -4.90 -25.49
N LYS A 341 -17.73 -4.09 -25.19
CA LYS A 341 -16.63 -3.82 -26.11
C LYS A 341 -15.81 -5.07 -26.41
N GLY A 342 -15.36 -5.17 -27.65
CA GLY A 342 -14.53 -6.28 -28.13
C GLY A 342 -15.25 -7.61 -28.30
N ARG A 343 -16.59 -7.63 -28.24
CA ARG A 343 -17.40 -8.84 -28.40
C ARG A 343 -18.49 -8.61 -29.45
N THR A 344 -18.91 -9.70 -30.07
CA THR A 344 -19.98 -9.71 -31.09
C THR A 344 -21.06 -10.71 -30.70
N CYS A 345 -22.27 -10.49 -31.22
CA CYS A 345 -23.35 -11.44 -31.05
C CYS A 345 -23.19 -12.62 -32.02
N SER A 346 -23.15 -13.82 -31.49
CA SER A 346 -23.06 -15.08 -32.25
C SER A 346 -24.30 -15.96 -32.02
N ALA A 347 -24.39 -17.10 -32.72
CA ALA A 347 -25.50 -18.04 -32.57
C ALA A 347 -25.68 -18.60 -31.15
N THR A 348 -24.59 -18.61 -30.36
CA THR A 348 -24.55 -19.07 -28.97
C THR A 348 -24.56 -17.92 -27.95
N GLY A 349 -24.72 -16.67 -28.38
CA GLY A 349 -24.67 -15.49 -27.53
C GLY A 349 -23.42 -14.64 -27.75
N CYS A 350 -23.05 -13.83 -26.76
CA CYS A 350 -21.91 -12.92 -26.86
C CYS A 350 -20.58 -13.67 -26.90
N ALA A 351 -19.83 -13.50 -27.99
CA ALA A 351 -18.53 -14.12 -28.22
C ALA A 351 -17.45 -13.06 -28.40
N LEU A 352 -16.20 -13.39 -28.04
CA LEU A 352 -15.05 -12.54 -28.33
C LEU A 352 -14.95 -12.29 -29.83
N ASP A 353 -14.89 -11.02 -30.24
CA ASP A 353 -14.52 -10.67 -31.60
C ASP A 353 -13.00 -10.77 -31.72
N THR A 354 -12.54 -11.79 -32.44
CA THR A 354 -11.10 -12.04 -32.63
C THR A 354 -10.38 -10.92 -33.39
N ASN A 355 -11.12 -10.03 -34.06
CA ASN A 355 -10.58 -8.86 -34.73
C ASN A 355 -10.66 -7.58 -33.90
N ALA A 356 -11.34 -7.60 -32.75
CA ALA A 356 -11.36 -6.45 -31.86
C ALA A 356 -9.97 -6.17 -31.28
N LEU A 357 -9.71 -4.89 -31.05
CA LEU A 357 -8.43 -4.38 -30.59
C LEU A 357 -8.42 -4.21 -29.08
N PHE A 358 -7.31 -4.59 -28.46
CA PHE A 358 -7.11 -4.56 -27.02
C PHE A 358 -5.78 -3.89 -26.69
N ASP A 359 -5.82 -3.09 -25.62
CA ASP A 359 -4.63 -2.62 -24.94
C ASP A 359 -4.22 -3.63 -23.85
N VAL A 360 -2.92 -3.93 -23.75
CA VAL A 360 -2.36 -4.73 -22.65
C VAL A 360 -1.77 -3.77 -21.62
N VAL A 361 -2.35 -3.79 -20.42
CA VAL A 361 -1.94 -2.93 -19.31
C VAL A 361 -1.25 -3.76 -18.24
N LEU A 362 0.03 -3.49 -18.01
CA LEU A 362 0.79 -4.07 -16.90
C LEU A 362 0.50 -3.28 -15.63
N GLN A 363 0.02 -3.94 -14.59
CA GLN A 363 -0.40 -3.27 -13.36
C GLN A 363 0.72 -3.29 -12.33
N SER A 364 1.18 -4.49 -11.97
CA SER A 364 2.14 -4.68 -10.89
C SER A 364 2.82 -6.03 -10.98
N ALA A 365 3.86 -6.22 -10.18
CA ALA A 365 4.46 -7.53 -9.97
C ALA A 365 4.91 -7.72 -8.51
N VAL A 366 5.19 -8.98 -8.16
CA VAL A 366 5.87 -9.36 -6.93
C VAL A 366 7.15 -10.09 -7.31
N VAL A 367 8.29 -9.55 -6.86
CA VAL A 367 9.64 -10.00 -7.16
C VAL A 367 10.34 -10.43 -5.86
N PRO A 368 11.16 -11.48 -5.86
CA PRO A 368 12.00 -11.82 -4.72
C PRO A 368 13.02 -10.72 -4.37
N VAL A 369 13.32 -10.54 -3.09
CA VAL A 369 14.31 -9.56 -2.60
C VAL A 369 15.77 -9.93 -2.90
N LEU A 370 16.03 -11.18 -3.31
CA LEU A 370 17.33 -11.66 -3.72
C LEU A 370 17.26 -12.20 -5.14
N ASN A 371 18.36 -12.06 -5.87
CA ASN A 371 18.52 -12.64 -7.20
C ASN A 371 18.61 -14.17 -7.14
N LYS A 372 18.71 -14.80 -8.31
CA LYS A 372 18.72 -16.25 -8.43
C LYS A 372 19.89 -16.93 -7.69
N GLN A 373 21.01 -16.24 -7.53
CA GLN A 373 22.20 -16.72 -6.84
C GLN A 373 22.11 -16.49 -5.33
N GLY A 374 21.02 -15.89 -4.83
CA GLY A 374 20.85 -15.54 -3.42
C GLY A 374 21.64 -14.29 -3.02
N ALA A 375 22.07 -13.47 -3.98
CA ALA A 375 22.73 -12.20 -3.76
C ALA A 375 21.75 -11.02 -3.93
N ALA A 376 22.19 -9.81 -3.59
CA ALA A 376 21.46 -8.60 -3.92
C ALA A 376 21.35 -8.45 -5.45
N TRP A 377 20.34 -7.72 -5.89
CA TRP A 377 20.14 -7.35 -7.28
C TRP A 377 21.23 -6.35 -7.70
N ASP A 378 21.48 -5.32 -6.89
CA ASP A 378 22.45 -4.28 -7.22
C ASP A 378 23.90 -4.54 -6.71
N PRO A 379 24.93 -4.05 -7.43
CA PRO A 379 26.35 -4.20 -7.07
C PRO A 379 26.76 -3.70 -5.67
N PHE A 380 26.02 -2.76 -5.08
CA PHE A 380 26.29 -2.19 -3.75
C PHE A 380 25.29 -2.67 -2.68
N GLY A 381 24.45 -3.65 -3.00
CA GLY A 381 23.31 -4.05 -2.20
C GLY A 381 22.11 -3.14 -2.46
N GLY A 382 20.93 -3.74 -2.59
CA GLY A 382 19.71 -3.03 -2.94
C GLY A 382 18.57 -3.99 -3.31
N LEU A 383 17.37 -3.43 -3.44
CA LEU A 383 16.21 -4.13 -4.01
C LEU A 383 16.25 -3.92 -5.54
N PRO A 384 15.61 -4.77 -6.34
CA PRO A 384 15.72 -4.62 -7.79
C PRO A 384 15.14 -3.27 -8.25
N ASP A 385 15.59 -2.83 -9.42
CA ASP A 385 15.13 -1.70 -10.21
C ASP A 385 14.25 -2.21 -11.37
N PRO A 386 13.02 -2.70 -11.10
CA PRO A 386 12.25 -3.45 -12.09
C PRO A 386 11.62 -2.59 -13.18
N TYR A 387 11.67 -3.11 -14.40
CA TYR A 387 10.84 -2.69 -15.51
C TYR A 387 10.30 -3.89 -16.30
N GLY A 388 9.07 -3.78 -16.81
CA GLY A 388 8.38 -4.87 -17.49
C GLY A 388 8.39 -4.72 -19.01
N LYS A 389 8.56 -5.83 -19.72
CA LYS A 389 8.39 -5.96 -21.18
C LYS A 389 7.22 -6.89 -21.50
N ALA A 390 6.50 -6.58 -22.57
CA ALA A 390 5.44 -7.42 -23.11
C ALA A 390 5.67 -7.65 -24.59
N PHE A 391 5.32 -8.84 -25.07
CA PHE A 391 5.41 -9.19 -26.49
C PHE A 391 4.20 -10.01 -26.94
N SER A 392 3.73 -9.76 -28.15
CA SER A 392 2.74 -10.59 -28.84
C SER A 392 3.10 -10.77 -30.30
N SER A 393 2.62 -11.85 -30.93
CA SER A 393 2.84 -12.08 -32.35
C SER A 393 1.82 -13.01 -33.01
N LEU A 394 1.58 -12.77 -34.30
CA LEU A 394 0.76 -13.62 -35.18
C LEU A 394 1.26 -13.50 -36.62
N GLY A 395 1.92 -14.54 -37.11
CA GLY A 395 2.54 -14.51 -38.44
C GLY A 395 3.62 -13.43 -38.50
N ALA A 396 3.46 -12.46 -39.41
CA ALA A 396 4.39 -11.33 -39.55
C ALA A 396 4.04 -10.12 -38.65
N ALA A 397 2.89 -10.13 -37.98
CA ALA A 397 2.51 -9.07 -37.04
C ALA A 397 3.11 -9.37 -35.66
N SER A 398 3.64 -8.34 -35.01
CA SER A 398 4.14 -8.41 -33.64
C SER A 398 4.01 -7.06 -32.95
N HIS A 399 3.71 -7.08 -31.65
CA HIS A 399 3.73 -5.89 -30.81
C HIS A 399 4.68 -6.13 -29.63
N SER A 400 5.39 -5.08 -29.24
CA SER A 400 6.24 -5.07 -28.05
C SER A 400 6.15 -3.73 -27.35
N GLY A 401 6.32 -3.73 -26.03
CA GLY A 401 6.36 -2.50 -25.25
C GLY A 401 7.01 -2.71 -23.89
N THR A 402 7.39 -1.60 -23.27
CA THR A 402 8.16 -1.58 -22.02
C THR A 402 7.55 -0.54 -21.07
N THR A 403 7.58 -0.79 -19.76
CA THR A 403 7.21 0.21 -18.76
C THR A 403 8.33 1.22 -18.51
N ARG A 404 8.04 2.26 -17.73
CA ARG A 404 9.10 2.98 -17.02
C ARG A 404 9.83 2.09 -16.00
N LEU A 405 11.00 2.56 -15.63
CA LEU A 405 11.80 2.04 -14.52
C LEU A 405 11.21 2.46 -13.16
N LEU A 406 11.23 1.56 -12.19
CA LEU A 406 10.99 1.85 -10.78
C LEU A 406 12.20 1.39 -9.99
N THR A 407 12.68 2.23 -9.06
CA THR A 407 13.92 1.96 -8.35
C THR A 407 13.69 1.31 -6.98
N ASP A 408 14.60 0.43 -6.56
CA ASP A 408 14.71 -0.15 -5.22
C ASP A 408 13.39 -0.75 -4.71
N THR A 409 12.76 -1.63 -5.50
CA THR A 409 11.45 -2.21 -5.13
C THR A 409 11.23 -3.66 -5.57
N ALA A 410 10.84 -4.50 -4.59
CA ALA A 410 10.37 -5.86 -4.82
C ALA A 410 8.87 -5.95 -5.18
N ALA A 411 8.14 -4.83 -5.16
CA ALA A 411 6.69 -4.80 -5.39
C ALA A 411 6.28 -3.64 -6.33
N PRO A 412 6.78 -3.63 -7.58
CA PRO A 412 6.54 -2.54 -8.51
C PRO A 412 5.06 -2.35 -8.87
N GLN A 413 4.66 -1.09 -9.05
CA GLN A 413 3.32 -0.65 -9.48
C GLN A 413 3.46 0.35 -10.62
N TRP A 414 3.08 -0.06 -11.84
CA TRP A 414 3.17 0.78 -13.04
C TRP A 414 1.82 1.32 -13.49
N ALA A 415 0.83 0.43 -13.62
CA ALA A 415 -0.47 0.72 -14.26
C ALA A 415 -0.35 1.31 -15.68
N GLU A 416 0.61 0.80 -16.47
CA GLU A 416 0.99 1.33 -17.79
C GLU A 416 0.53 0.43 -18.94
N THR A 417 0.23 1.03 -20.09
CA THR A 417 -0.13 0.29 -21.31
C THR A 417 1.11 -0.01 -22.13
N LEU A 418 1.47 -1.29 -22.26
CA LEU A 418 2.65 -1.72 -23.00
C LEU A 418 2.32 -1.97 -24.47
N LEU A 419 1.26 -2.73 -24.72
CA LEU A 419 0.80 -3.03 -26.08
C LEU A 419 -0.49 -2.28 -26.35
N ARG A 420 -0.57 -1.60 -27.49
CA ARG A 420 -1.74 -0.81 -27.88
C ARG A 420 -2.38 -1.39 -29.12
N ASP A 421 -3.71 -1.35 -29.16
CA ASP A 421 -4.50 -1.67 -30.34
C ASP A 421 -4.18 -3.07 -30.94
N VAL A 422 -3.93 -4.06 -30.09
CA VAL A 422 -3.55 -5.42 -30.52
C VAL A 422 -4.80 -6.27 -30.80
N PRO A 423 -4.93 -6.91 -31.97
CA PRO A 423 -6.05 -7.81 -32.24
C PRO A 423 -6.11 -8.99 -31.25
N ALA A 424 -7.31 -9.33 -30.77
CA ALA A 424 -7.49 -10.45 -29.85
C ALA A 424 -6.94 -11.79 -30.37
N ARG A 425 -7.04 -12.04 -31.68
CA ARG A 425 -6.43 -13.21 -32.34
C ARG A 425 -4.92 -13.30 -32.20
N GLU A 426 -4.23 -12.16 -32.11
CA GLU A 426 -2.78 -12.13 -31.92
C GLU A 426 -2.42 -12.51 -30.49
N LEU A 427 -3.09 -11.88 -29.52
CA LEU A 427 -2.91 -12.17 -28.09
C LEU A 427 -3.25 -13.63 -27.73
N LEU A 428 -4.29 -14.20 -28.35
CA LEU A 428 -4.65 -15.61 -28.19
C LEU A 428 -3.61 -16.56 -28.81
N ASN A 429 -2.87 -16.11 -29.83
CA ASN A 429 -1.84 -16.91 -30.49
C ASN A 429 -0.53 -16.92 -29.70
N SER A 430 -0.07 -15.73 -29.30
CA SER A 430 1.19 -15.56 -28.56
C SER A 430 1.13 -14.29 -27.73
N PHE A 431 1.38 -14.45 -26.43
CA PHE A 431 1.55 -13.36 -25.48
C PHE A 431 2.58 -13.77 -24.42
N SER A 432 3.52 -12.87 -24.12
CA SER A 432 4.56 -13.10 -23.12
C SER A 432 4.88 -11.84 -22.35
N LEU A 433 5.33 -12.04 -21.11
CA LEU A 433 5.71 -10.99 -20.18
C LEU A 433 7.09 -11.33 -19.60
N GLU A 434 7.93 -10.32 -19.50
CA GLU A 434 9.25 -10.40 -18.88
C GLU A 434 9.45 -9.21 -17.94
N LEU A 435 10.18 -9.43 -16.85
CA LEU A 435 10.67 -8.40 -15.95
C LEU A 435 12.19 -8.42 -15.97
N TRP A 436 12.74 -7.21 -15.95
CA TRP A 436 14.16 -6.93 -16.03
C TRP A 436 14.53 -5.96 -14.92
N ASP A 437 15.76 -6.08 -14.47
CA ASP A 437 16.43 -5.26 -13.47
C ASP A 437 17.37 -4.30 -14.21
N ASP A 438 17.24 -2.99 -14.02
CA ASP A 438 18.13 -2.02 -14.67
C ASP A 438 19.44 -1.91 -13.89
N ASP A 439 20.55 -2.13 -14.58
CA ASP A 439 21.89 -2.14 -13.97
C ASP A 439 22.81 -1.20 -14.74
N TYR A 440 23.86 -0.71 -14.07
CA TYR A 440 24.82 0.23 -14.68
C TYR A 440 25.54 -0.36 -15.92
N ASP A 441 25.84 -1.67 -15.92
CA ASP A 441 26.64 -2.31 -16.95
C ASP A 441 25.86 -3.31 -17.84
N SER A 442 24.81 -3.96 -17.33
CA SER A 442 23.95 -4.88 -18.10
C SER A 442 22.71 -5.27 -17.32
N ASP A 443 21.52 -4.99 -17.85
CA ASP A 443 20.26 -5.38 -17.25
C ASP A 443 20.15 -6.89 -17.00
N ASP A 444 19.79 -7.27 -15.78
CA ASP A 444 19.57 -8.65 -15.40
C ASP A 444 18.12 -9.09 -15.63
N VAL A 445 17.95 -10.33 -16.10
CA VAL A 445 16.61 -10.92 -16.23
C VAL A 445 16.11 -11.30 -14.84
N ILE A 446 15.09 -10.61 -14.37
CA ILE A 446 14.38 -11.02 -13.15
C ILE A 446 13.62 -12.32 -13.45
N GLY A 447 12.82 -12.34 -14.53
CA GLY A 447 12.09 -13.54 -14.94
C GLY A 447 10.98 -13.23 -15.93
N GLY A 448 10.22 -14.25 -16.33
CA GLY A 448 9.17 -14.07 -17.32
C GLY A 448 8.61 -15.37 -17.85
N CYS A 449 7.51 -15.29 -18.59
CA CYS A 449 6.89 -16.45 -19.20
C CYS A 449 5.95 -16.08 -20.36
N ALA A 450 5.71 -17.07 -21.23
CA ALA A 450 4.57 -17.04 -22.14
C ALA A 450 3.28 -17.26 -21.34
N VAL A 451 2.30 -16.38 -21.55
CA VAL A 451 1.00 -16.43 -20.87
C VAL A 451 -0.04 -16.90 -21.87
N ARG A 452 -0.63 -18.07 -21.60
CA ARG A 452 -1.71 -18.60 -22.42
C ARG A 452 -3.01 -17.86 -22.10
N LEU A 453 -3.50 -17.09 -23.06
CA LEU A 453 -4.77 -16.37 -22.93
C LEU A 453 -5.95 -17.20 -23.46
N GLU A 454 -7.09 -17.04 -22.81
CA GLU A 454 -8.37 -17.65 -23.21
C GLU A 454 -9.42 -16.57 -23.46
N ALA A 455 -10.44 -16.85 -24.26
CA ALA A 455 -11.47 -15.85 -24.63
C ALA A 455 -12.24 -15.27 -23.44
N ALA A 456 -12.33 -16.01 -22.32
CA ALA A 456 -12.92 -15.53 -21.07
C ALA A 456 -12.06 -14.45 -20.39
N MET A 457 -10.76 -14.38 -20.69
CA MET A 457 -9.84 -13.39 -20.11
C MET A 457 -10.00 -11.98 -20.70
N PHE A 458 -10.69 -11.84 -21.83
CA PHE A 458 -10.99 -10.59 -22.52
C PHE A 458 -12.26 -9.92 -21.96
N ASP A 459 -12.30 -9.77 -20.64
CA ASP A 459 -13.42 -9.17 -19.88
C ASP A 459 -13.01 -7.90 -19.10
N GLY A 460 -11.76 -7.46 -19.23
CA GLY A 460 -11.23 -6.27 -18.54
C GLY A 460 -10.77 -6.51 -17.11
N SER A 461 -10.99 -7.70 -16.55
CA SER A 461 -10.58 -8.01 -15.17
C SER A 461 -9.06 -8.15 -15.03
N LEU A 462 -8.57 -7.95 -13.80
CA LEU A 462 -7.17 -8.19 -13.46
C LEU A 462 -6.86 -9.69 -13.54
N ARG A 463 -5.74 -10.00 -14.20
CA ARG A 463 -5.21 -11.36 -14.37
C ARG A 463 -3.83 -11.42 -13.73
N THR A 464 -3.59 -12.48 -12.97
CA THR A 464 -2.27 -12.75 -12.39
C THR A 464 -1.64 -13.94 -13.12
N ALA A 465 -0.51 -13.71 -13.78
CA ALA A 465 0.35 -14.75 -14.32
C ALA A 465 1.40 -15.13 -13.28
N ARG A 466 1.57 -16.43 -13.05
CA ARG A 466 2.67 -16.98 -12.25
C ARG A 466 3.71 -17.54 -13.22
N CYS A 467 4.85 -16.88 -13.31
CA CYS A 467 5.95 -17.34 -14.15
C CYS A 467 6.89 -18.18 -13.29
N ALA A 468 7.04 -19.47 -13.65
CA ALA A 468 7.96 -20.36 -12.97
C ALA A 468 9.41 -19.93 -13.20
N ALA A 469 10.29 -20.25 -12.24
CA ALA A 469 11.72 -20.00 -12.38
C ALA A 469 12.29 -20.70 -13.62
N THR A 470 13.17 -20.01 -14.34
CA THR A 470 13.86 -20.49 -15.55
C THR A 470 15.36 -20.60 -15.28
N PRO A 471 16.19 -21.12 -16.21
CA PRO A 471 17.65 -21.10 -16.04
C PRO A 471 18.25 -19.71 -15.82
N SER A 472 17.61 -18.64 -16.31
CA SER A 472 18.09 -17.26 -16.21
C SER A 472 17.27 -16.37 -15.28
N GLY A 473 16.06 -16.75 -14.87
CA GLY A 473 15.19 -15.92 -14.03
C GLY A 473 14.58 -16.66 -12.83
N VAL A 474 14.12 -15.89 -11.85
CA VAL A 474 13.41 -16.36 -10.66
C VAL A 474 11.91 -16.53 -10.91
N GLU A 475 11.22 -17.17 -9.97
CA GLU A 475 9.75 -17.20 -9.98
C GLU A 475 9.21 -15.80 -9.67
N LEU A 476 8.22 -15.35 -10.43
CA LEU A 476 7.56 -14.06 -10.19
C LEU A 476 6.06 -14.11 -10.49
N GLN A 477 5.33 -13.18 -9.88
CA GLN A 477 3.90 -13.00 -10.12
C GLN A 477 3.68 -11.65 -10.80
N VAL A 478 3.01 -11.65 -11.93
CA VAL A 478 2.70 -10.44 -12.70
C VAL A 478 1.20 -10.25 -12.79
N THR A 479 0.74 -9.04 -12.50
CA THR A 479 -0.67 -8.67 -12.66
C THR A 479 -0.83 -7.75 -13.87
N PHE A 480 -1.73 -8.12 -14.78
CA PHE A 480 -2.04 -7.37 -15.99
C PHE A 480 -3.54 -7.38 -16.28
N ARG A 481 -4.00 -6.59 -17.25
CA ARG A 481 -5.37 -6.67 -17.78
C ARG A 481 -5.42 -6.36 -19.27
N LEU A 482 -6.47 -6.85 -19.93
CA LEU A 482 -6.75 -6.62 -21.33
C LEU A 482 -7.92 -5.63 -21.45
N VAL A 483 -7.70 -4.47 -22.05
CA VAL A 483 -8.71 -3.40 -22.14
C VAL A 483 -9.19 -3.29 -23.57
N ALA A 484 -10.47 -3.59 -23.81
CA ALA A 484 -11.09 -3.43 -25.12
C ALA A 484 -11.16 -1.96 -25.53
N LYS A 485 -10.86 -1.66 -26.80
CA LYS A 485 -10.88 -0.30 -27.34
C LYS A 485 -12.26 0.13 -27.83
#